data_AF-A0A9D9S605-F1
#
_entry.id   AF-A0A9D9S605-F1
#
_cell.length_a   1.000
_cell.length_b   1.000
_cell.length_c   1.000
_cell.angle_alpha   90.00
_cell.angle_beta   90.00
_cell.angle_gamma   90.00
#
_symmetry.space_group_name_H-M   'P 1'
#
loop_
_entity.id
_entity.type
_entity.pdbx_description
1 polymer ?
#
loop_
_entity_poly.entity_id
_entity_poly.type
_entity_poly.pdbx_seq_one_letter_code
_entity_poly.pdbx_strand_id
1 'polypeptide(L)'
;MSDAETRSPLGRATDYPDRYDAALLFPMLREASRASLGIAHGLPFTGIDRWHAWELSWLDSHGKPVVAIGRFDIPADSPYMVESKSLKLYLNSYNNERLVSQEAVRALIETDLSAACQSGVTVELYAPDALPPFIGTSDGESIDAQELAFDQYRPDPSTLSADGVAVDECLRSDLLKTNCPVTLQPDWASLMVRYRGARIDREGLLRYIVSFRNHADFHEHCVERIYTDLMRCCQPELLTVCACYTRRGGLDINPWRSNFEAPGDRFIKLARQ
;
A
#
# COMPACT_ATOMS: atom_id res chain seq x y z
N MET A 1 -12.97 13.78 -13.98
CA MET A 1 -13.29 12.55 -13.25
C MET A 1 -13.76 11.54 -14.27
N SER A 2 -13.17 10.35 -14.29
CA SER A 2 -13.58 9.29 -15.21
C SER A 2 -14.90 8.65 -14.72
N ASP A 3 -15.66 8.00 -15.61
CA ASP A 3 -16.91 7.31 -15.25
C ASP A 3 -16.73 6.24 -14.16
N ALA A 4 -15.52 5.69 -14.02
CA ALA A 4 -15.16 4.74 -12.97
C ALA A 4 -15.08 5.40 -11.58
N GLU A 5 -14.51 6.61 -11.47
CA GLU A 5 -14.44 7.35 -10.20
C GLU A 5 -15.83 7.71 -9.67
N THR A 6 -16.80 7.96 -10.55
CA THR A 6 -18.21 8.18 -10.21
C THR A 6 -18.95 6.93 -9.71
N ARG A 7 -18.36 5.74 -9.73
CA ARG A 7 -18.99 4.52 -9.16
C ARG A 7 -18.34 4.06 -7.85
N SER A 8 -17.22 4.66 -7.45
CA SER A 8 -16.57 4.36 -6.17
C SER A 8 -17.52 4.62 -4.99
N PRO A 9 -17.58 3.72 -3.98
CA PRO A 9 -18.34 3.98 -2.76
C PRO A 9 -17.69 5.05 -1.88
N LEU A 10 -16.41 5.38 -2.09
CA LEU A 10 -15.65 6.34 -1.29
C LEU A 10 -16.26 7.75 -1.39
N GLY A 11 -16.34 8.44 -0.24
CA GLY A 11 -16.99 9.76 -0.15
C GLY A 11 -18.54 9.77 -0.11
N ARG A 12 -19.19 8.60 -0.13
CA ARG A 12 -20.68 8.47 -0.09
C ARG A 12 -21.22 7.99 1.25
N ALA A 13 -22.50 8.27 1.53
CA ALA A 13 -23.26 7.62 2.60
C ALA A 13 -23.21 6.10 2.43
N THR A 14 -23.10 5.36 3.54
CA THR A 14 -22.75 3.94 3.51
C THR A 14 -23.77 3.12 4.28
N ASP A 15 -24.45 2.23 3.57
CA ASP A 15 -25.22 1.15 4.18
C ASP A 15 -24.26 -0.03 4.40
N TYR A 16 -24.26 -0.58 5.61
CA TYR A 16 -23.44 -1.75 5.93
C TYR A 16 -24.16 -3.02 5.47
N PRO A 17 -23.46 -3.94 4.79
CA PRO A 17 -24.06 -5.20 4.35
C PRO A 17 -24.38 -6.10 5.55
N ASP A 18 -25.56 -6.71 5.53
CA ASP A 18 -26.01 -7.66 6.55
C ASP A 18 -25.70 -9.13 6.21
N ARG A 19 -25.23 -9.39 4.98
CA ARG A 19 -24.88 -10.72 4.45
C ARG A 19 -23.66 -10.62 3.55
N TYR A 20 -22.98 -11.74 3.34
CA TYR A 20 -21.86 -11.83 2.42
C TYR A 20 -22.23 -11.34 1.00
N ASP A 21 -21.39 -10.47 0.43
CA ASP A 21 -21.56 -9.95 -0.93
C ASP A 21 -20.23 -9.58 -1.59
N ALA A 22 -19.76 -10.43 -2.51
CA ALA A 22 -18.55 -10.19 -3.30
C ALA A 22 -18.70 -9.03 -4.31
N ALA A 23 -19.91 -8.65 -4.71
CA ALA A 23 -20.14 -7.57 -5.67
C ALA A 23 -19.81 -6.18 -5.10
N LEU A 24 -19.57 -6.10 -3.78
CA LEU A 24 -19.09 -4.89 -3.11
C LEU A 24 -17.67 -4.51 -3.49
N LEU A 25 -16.84 -5.47 -3.93
CA LEU A 25 -15.47 -5.19 -4.35
C LEU A 25 -15.46 -4.27 -5.59
N PHE A 26 -14.74 -3.17 -5.49
CA PHE A 26 -14.61 -2.20 -6.56
C PHE A 26 -13.18 -2.20 -7.13
N PRO A 27 -12.94 -2.89 -8.25
CA PRO A 27 -11.63 -2.92 -8.88
C PRO A 27 -11.33 -1.60 -9.60
N MET A 28 -10.10 -1.13 -9.50
CA MET A 28 -9.59 0.09 -10.15
C MET A 28 -8.43 -0.27 -11.07
N LEU A 29 -8.52 0.16 -12.34
CA LEU A 29 -7.52 -0.16 -13.35
C LEU A 29 -6.19 0.56 -13.05
N ARG A 30 -5.09 -0.19 -12.91
CA ARG A 30 -3.77 0.40 -12.61
C ARG A 30 -3.21 1.22 -13.77
N GLU A 31 -3.52 0.81 -14.99
CA GLU A 31 -3.07 1.49 -16.21
C GLU A 31 -3.47 2.98 -16.22
N ALA A 32 -4.67 3.29 -15.72
CA ALA A 32 -5.19 4.65 -15.70
C ALA A 32 -4.29 5.62 -14.90
N SER A 33 -3.77 5.19 -13.75
CA SER A 33 -2.84 5.99 -12.95
C SER A 33 -1.41 5.93 -13.51
N ARG A 34 -0.97 4.73 -13.92
CA ARG A 34 0.37 4.47 -14.49
C ARG A 34 0.68 5.24 -15.77
N ALA A 35 -0.33 5.56 -16.58
CA ALA A 35 -0.18 6.41 -17.76
C ALA A 35 0.44 7.77 -17.41
N SER A 36 0.10 8.33 -16.24
CA SER A 36 0.67 9.62 -15.78
C SER A 36 2.15 9.55 -15.40
N LEU A 37 2.68 8.34 -15.19
CA LEU A 37 4.08 8.06 -14.89
C LEU A 37 4.87 7.63 -16.14
N GLY A 38 4.23 7.58 -17.31
CA GLY A 38 4.84 7.10 -18.55
C GLY A 38 5.07 5.58 -18.59
N ILE A 39 4.40 4.82 -17.70
CA ILE A 39 4.47 3.35 -17.69
C ILE A 39 3.44 2.82 -18.69
N ALA A 40 3.91 2.51 -19.91
CA ALA A 40 3.07 2.02 -21.01
C ALA A 40 3.44 0.61 -21.52
N HIS A 41 4.71 0.19 -21.38
CA HIS A 41 5.22 -1.06 -21.93
C HIS A 41 6.06 -1.84 -20.91
N GLY A 42 5.45 -2.84 -20.28
CA GLY A 42 6.10 -3.59 -19.19
C GLY A 42 6.28 -2.76 -17.92
N LEU A 43 6.30 -3.42 -16.77
CA LEU A 43 6.56 -2.74 -15.50
C LEU A 43 8.07 -2.60 -15.28
N PRO A 44 8.56 -1.41 -14.87
CA PRO A 44 9.97 -1.21 -14.55
C PRO A 44 10.35 -1.81 -13.17
N PHE A 45 9.41 -2.53 -12.55
CA PHE A 45 9.51 -3.14 -11.24
C PHE A 45 8.66 -4.42 -11.19
N THR A 46 9.00 -5.30 -10.27
CA THR A 46 8.11 -6.31 -9.67
C THR A 46 7.62 -5.78 -8.32
N GLY A 47 6.63 -6.46 -7.72
CA GLY A 47 6.24 -6.14 -6.35
C GLY A 47 4.82 -6.54 -6.00
N ILE A 48 4.35 -6.02 -4.87
CA ILE A 48 3.03 -6.31 -4.31
C ILE A 48 2.44 -5.06 -3.65
N ASP A 49 1.13 -5.03 -3.49
CA ASP A 49 0.44 -4.23 -2.48
C ASP A 49 0.03 -5.17 -1.35
N ARG A 50 0.75 -5.08 -0.22
CA ARG A 50 0.43 -5.88 0.97
C ARG A 50 -0.58 -5.14 1.83
N TRP A 51 -1.71 -5.77 2.07
CA TRP A 51 -2.76 -5.25 2.93
C TRP A 51 -2.77 -5.96 4.26
N HIS A 52 -3.13 -5.23 5.32
CA HIS A 52 -3.54 -5.83 6.58
C HIS A 52 -4.99 -5.44 6.91
N ALA A 53 -5.82 -6.45 7.19
CA ALA A 53 -7.17 -6.30 7.69
C ALA A 53 -7.23 -6.62 9.17
N TRP A 54 -7.45 -5.60 9.98
CA TRP A 54 -7.43 -5.70 11.43
C TRP A 54 -8.81 -5.94 12.06
N GLU A 55 -9.86 -5.81 11.26
CA GLU A 55 -11.27 -5.85 11.66
C GLU A 55 -12.02 -6.96 10.90
N LEU A 56 -11.40 -8.14 10.74
CA LEU A 56 -12.05 -9.28 10.08
C LEU A 56 -12.79 -10.14 11.11
N SER A 57 -14.10 -10.34 10.89
CA SER A 57 -14.96 -11.14 11.76
C SER A 57 -16.04 -11.88 10.96
N TRP A 58 -16.46 -13.04 11.46
CA TRP A 58 -17.58 -13.83 10.94
C TRP A 58 -18.23 -14.66 12.05
N LEU A 59 -19.27 -15.44 11.74
CA LEU A 59 -19.90 -16.37 12.68
C LEU A 59 -19.47 -17.82 12.38
N ASP A 60 -19.13 -18.59 13.42
CA ASP A 60 -18.96 -20.03 13.26
C ASP A 60 -20.31 -20.75 13.02
N SER A 61 -20.27 -22.07 12.83
CA SER A 61 -21.47 -22.89 12.59
C SER A 61 -22.52 -22.79 13.70
N HIS A 62 -22.13 -22.46 14.94
CA HIS A 62 -23.03 -22.28 16.08
C HIS A 62 -23.50 -20.83 16.23
N GLY A 63 -22.94 -19.90 15.47
CA GLY A 63 -23.29 -18.48 15.51
C GLY A 63 -22.46 -17.68 16.49
N LYS A 64 -21.35 -18.25 16.98
CA LYS A 64 -20.41 -17.53 17.82
C LYS A 64 -19.51 -16.67 16.92
N PRO A 65 -19.31 -15.38 17.24
CA PRO A 65 -18.34 -14.56 16.52
C PRO A 65 -16.92 -15.14 16.60
N VAL A 66 -16.22 -15.09 15.48
CA VAL A 66 -14.81 -15.44 15.32
C VAL A 66 -14.11 -14.24 14.70
N VAL A 67 -12.92 -13.91 15.20
CA VAL A 67 -12.11 -12.79 14.74
C VAL A 67 -10.77 -13.28 14.21
N ALA A 68 -10.24 -12.60 13.20
CA ALA A 68 -8.91 -12.83 12.67
C ALA A 68 -8.28 -11.52 12.19
N ILE A 69 -6.97 -11.57 11.95
CA ILE A 69 -6.24 -10.53 11.21
C ILE A 69 -5.90 -11.10 9.84
N GLY A 70 -6.28 -10.39 8.78
CA GLY A 70 -5.98 -10.79 7.40
C GLY A 70 -4.70 -10.13 6.89
N ARG A 71 -3.92 -10.87 6.10
CA ARG A 71 -2.88 -10.34 5.21
C ARG A 71 -3.19 -10.72 3.78
N PHE A 72 -3.21 -9.74 2.88
CA PHE A 72 -3.48 -9.96 1.46
C PHE A 72 -2.33 -9.38 0.63
N ASP A 73 -1.74 -10.18 -0.25
CA ASP A 73 -0.70 -9.71 -1.16
C ASP A 73 -1.27 -9.68 -2.58
N ILE A 74 -1.52 -8.47 -3.08
CA ILE A 74 -1.99 -8.25 -4.45
C ILE A 74 -0.76 -7.98 -5.33
N PRO A 75 -0.49 -8.80 -6.37
CA PRO A 75 0.65 -8.57 -7.24
C PRO A 75 0.62 -7.20 -7.92
N ALA A 76 1.76 -6.51 -8.01
CA ALA A 76 1.85 -5.20 -8.66
C ALA A 76 1.60 -5.29 -10.19
N ASP A 77 1.74 -6.47 -10.79
CA ASP A 77 1.41 -6.74 -12.19
C ASP A 77 -0.07 -7.10 -12.43
N SER A 78 -0.90 -7.16 -11.38
CA SER A 78 -2.35 -7.28 -11.52
C SER A 78 -2.93 -6.13 -12.37
N PRO A 79 -3.86 -6.40 -13.30
CA PRO A 79 -4.51 -5.34 -14.06
C PRO A 79 -5.28 -4.34 -13.18
N TYR A 80 -5.87 -4.84 -12.09
CA TYR A 80 -6.67 -4.06 -11.16
C TYR A 80 -6.11 -4.09 -9.73
N MET A 81 -6.17 -2.94 -9.07
CA MET A 81 -6.10 -2.82 -7.60
C MET A 81 -7.53 -2.73 -7.03
N VAL A 82 -7.69 -2.80 -5.71
CA VAL A 82 -9.00 -2.72 -5.05
C VAL A 82 -9.14 -1.41 -4.27
N GLU A 83 -10.29 -0.75 -4.38
CA GLU A 83 -10.56 0.48 -3.62
C GLU A 83 -10.79 0.16 -2.12
N SER A 84 -10.09 0.86 -1.22
CA SER A 84 -10.02 0.53 0.21
C SER A 84 -11.38 0.47 0.92
N LYS A 85 -12.31 1.39 0.61
CA LYS A 85 -13.64 1.37 1.22
C LYS A 85 -14.48 0.21 0.69
N SER A 86 -14.39 -0.11 -0.60
CA SER A 86 -15.02 -1.29 -1.18
C SER A 86 -14.54 -2.58 -0.50
N LEU A 87 -13.23 -2.70 -0.26
CA LEU A 87 -12.65 -3.83 0.49
C LEU A 87 -13.19 -3.89 1.93
N LYS A 88 -13.28 -2.75 2.61
CA LYS A 88 -13.86 -2.67 3.95
C LYS A 88 -15.30 -3.18 3.98
N LEU A 89 -16.13 -2.74 3.03
CA LEU A 89 -17.53 -3.15 2.96
C LEU A 89 -17.67 -4.63 2.65
N TYR A 90 -16.86 -5.13 1.71
CA TYR A 90 -16.76 -6.54 1.42
C TYR A 90 -16.39 -7.35 2.67
N LEU A 91 -15.34 -6.99 3.42
CA LEU A 91 -14.97 -7.71 4.64
C LEU A 91 -16.04 -7.60 5.74
N ASN A 92 -16.72 -6.46 5.87
CA ASN A 92 -17.84 -6.31 6.79
C ASN A 92 -19.05 -7.17 6.44
N SER A 93 -19.20 -7.57 5.18
CA SER A 93 -20.28 -8.45 4.72
C SER A 93 -20.20 -9.84 5.38
N TYR A 94 -19.03 -10.23 5.89
CA TYR A 94 -18.82 -11.47 6.63
C TYR A 94 -19.32 -11.43 8.07
N ASN A 95 -19.53 -10.26 8.66
CA ASN A 95 -19.75 -10.11 10.12
C ASN A 95 -20.93 -10.95 10.65
N ASN A 96 -21.96 -11.15 9.83
CA ASN A 96 -23.14 -11.97 10.16
C ASN A 96 -23.21 -13.29 9.36
N GLU A 97 -22.20 -13.58 8.54
CA GLU A 97 -22.16 -14.77 7.69
C GLU A 97 -21.67 -15.98 8.49
N ARG A 98 -22.31 -17.13 8.30
CA ARG A 98 -21.93 -18.38 8.97
C ARG A 98 -20.98 -19.19 8.10
N LEU A 99 -19.72 -19.26 8.49
CA LEU A 99 -18.68 -19.98 7.77
C LEU A 99 -18.07 -21.09 8.63
N VAL A 100 -17.88 -22.24 7.99
CA VAL A 100 -17.57 -23.51 8.68
C VAL A 100 -16.15 -23.58 9.25
N SER A 101 -15.22 -22.76 8.76
CA SER A 101 -13.84 -22.70 9.24
C SER A 101 -13.12 -21.42 8.78
N GLN A 102 -12.02 -21.09 9.45
CA GLN A 102 -11.10 -20.03 9.02
C GLN A 102 -10.54 -20.28 7.60
N GLU A 103 -10.29 -21.54 7.24
CA GLU A 103 -9.83 -21.90 5.89
C GLU A 103 -10.88 -21.60 4.82
N ALA A 104 -12.16 -21.83 5.11
CA ALA A 104 -13.25 -21.48 4.18
C ALA A 104 -13.33 -19.96 3.96
N VAL A 105 -13.14 -19.16 5.02
CA VAL A 105 -13.08 -17.69 4.93
C VAL A 105 -11.88 -17.27 4.09
N ARG A 106 -10.69 -17.80 4.39
CA ARG A 106 -9.43 -17.52 3.66
C ARG A 106 -9.58 -17.79 2.17
N ALA A 107 -10.06 -18.98 1.81
CA ALA A 107 -10.22 -19.41 0.42
C ALA A 107 -11.27 -18.58 -0.34
N LEU A 108 -12.36 -18.18 0.33
CA LEU A 108 -13.38 -17.32 -0.28
C LEU A 108 -12.82 -15.92 -0.57
N ILE A 109 -12.13 -15.32 0.41
CA ILE A 109 -11.46 -14.02 0.22
C ILE A 109 -10.42 -14.09 -0.90
N GLU A 110 -9.60 -15.13 -0.94
CA GLU A 110 -8.62 -15.35 -2.00
C GLU A 110 -9.28 -15.44 -3.39
N THR A 111 -10.39 -16.17 -3.50
CA THR A 111 -11.12 -16.33 -4.76
C THR A 111 -11.69 -15.00 -5.24
N ASP A 112 -12.39 -14.27 -4.37
CA ASP A 112 -13.06 -13.03 -4.75
C ASP A 112 -12.07 -11.91 -5.07
N LEU A 113 -11.02 -11.76 -4.25
CA LEU A 113 -9.96 -10.79 -4.50
C LEU A 113 -9.19 -11.13 -5.77
N SER A 114 -8.90 -12.41 -6.03
CA SER A 114 -8.23 -12.80 -7.27
C SER A 114 -9.09 -12.50 -8.50
N ALA A 115 -10.40 -12.72 -8.40
CA ALA A 115 -11.34 -12.39 -9.46
C ALA A 115 -11.43 -10.87 -9.70
N ALA A 116 -11.50 -10.06 -8.63
CA ALA A 116 -11.55 -8.61 -8.72
C ALA A 116 -10.25 -8.01 -9.29
N CYS A 117 -9.10 -8.52 -8.86
CA CYS A 117 -7.78 -8.05 -9.31
C CYS A 117 -7.38 -8.60 -10.68
N GLN A 118 -8.04 -9.66 -11.16
CA GLN A 118 -7.66 -10.46 -12.32
C GLN A 118 -6.21 -10.99 -12.23
N SER A 119 -5.80 -11.38 -11.04
CA SER A 119 -4.48 -11.94 -10.74
C SER A 119 -4.54 -12.78 -9.46
N GLY A 120 -3.60 -13.70 -9.25
CA GLY A 120 -3.56 -14.52 -8.04
C GLY A 120 -3.21 -13.68 -6.81
N VAL A 121 -4.16 -13.50 -5.90
CA VAL A 121 -3.96 -12.79 -4.62
C VAL A 121 -3.66 -13.81 -3.53
N THR A 122 -2.57 -13.64 -2.79
CA THR A 122 -2.28 -14.51 -1.64
C THR A 122 -2.99 -14.00 -0.40
N VAL A 123 -3.64 -14.90 0.35
CA VAL A 123 -4.38 -14.57 1.58
C VAL A 123 -3.95 -15.45 2.74
N GLU A 124 -3.57 -14.79 3.84
CA GLU A 124 -3.28 -15.43 5.12
C GLU A 124 -4.17 -14.84 6.22
N LEU A 125 -4.65 -15.70 7.12
CA LEU A 125 -5.44 -15.30 8.28
C LEU A 125 -4.73 -15.73 9.55
N TYR A 126 -4.66 -14.82 10.52
CA TYR A 126 -4.00 -15.02 11.80
C TYR A 126 -5.00 -14.88 12.94
N ALA A 127 -4.87 -15.71 13.97
CA ALA A 127 -5.51 -15.43 15.24
C ALA A 127 -4.87 -14.18 15.87
N PRO A 128 -5.60 -13.37 16.66
CA PRO A 128 -5.05 -12.14 17.25
C PRO A 128 -3.80 -12.34 18.11
N ASP A 129 -3.65 -13.51 18.74
CA ASP A 129 -2.53 -13.91 19.58
C ASP A 129 -1.39 -14.61 18.82
N ALA A 130 -1.59 -14.92 17.54
CA ALA A 130 -0.58 -15.56 16.69
C ALA A 130 0.43 -14.56 16.10
N LEU A 131 0.13 -13.26 16.11
CA LEU A 131 1.06 -12.25 15.61
C LEU A 131 2.16 -11.97 16.63
N PRO A 132 3.42 -11.82 16.20
CA PRO A 132 4.50 -11.47 17.10
C PRO A 132 4.20 -10.10 17.74
N PRO A 133 4.54 -9.89 19.02
CA PRO A 133 4.33 -8.61 19.72
C PRO A 133 5.24 -7.48 19.16
N PHE A 134 6.02 -7.77 18.14
CA PHE A 134 7.10 -6.92 17.66
C PHE A 134 6.57 -5.85 16.72
N ILE A 135 6.79 -4.58 17.11
CA ILE A 135 6.81 -3.46 16.17
C ILE A 135 8.09 -3.61 15.34
N GLY A 136 7.93 -3.83 14.03
CA GLY A 136 9.05 -3.79 13.11
C GLY A 136 9.81 -2.47 13.25
N THR A 137 11.14 -2.51 13.40
CA THR A 137 11.95 -1.38 12.96
C THR A 137 12.01 -1.45 11.45
N SER A 138 11.59 -0.39 10.77
CA SER A 138 11.85 -0.23 9.35
C SER A 138 13.37 -0.17 9.17
N ASP A 139 13.90 -1.10 8.39
CA ASP A 139 15.33 -1.15 8.04
C ASP A 139 15.77 0.17 7.40
N GLY A 140 17.02 0.58 7.65
CA GLY A 140 17.64 1.74 7.02
C GLY A 140 17.94 2.92 7.95
N GLU A 141 18.82 3.80 7.46
CA GLU A 141 19.20 5.07 8.09
C GLU A 141 18.04 6.07 7.98
N SER A 142 17.57 6.62 9.10
CA SER A 142 16.57 7.68 9.06
C SER A 142 17.21 8.98 8.57
N ILE A 143 16.60 9.60 7.55
CA ILE A 143 17.05 10.89 7.02
C ILE A 143 16.28 12.07 7.63
N ASP A 144 15.42 11.85 8.63
CA ASP A 144 14.46 12.84 9.12
C ASP A 144 15.06 13.88 10.07
N ALA A 145 16.22 13.61 10.66
CA ALA A 145 16.83 14.46 11.69
C ALA A 145 17.53 15.73 11.13
N GLN A 146 17.33 16.04 9.85
CA GLN A 146 17.96 17.19 9.19
C GLN A 146 17.23 18.50 9.56
N GLU A 147 18.01 19.52 9.94
CA GLU A 147 17.48 20.86 10.22
C GLU A 147 17.37 21.68 8.93
N LEU A 148 16.23 21.57 8.24
CA LEU A 148 15.97 22.21 6.95
C LEU A 148 14.74 23.12 6.99
N ALA A 149 14.73 24.15 6.14
CA ALA A 149 13.53 24.93 5.84
C ALA A 149 12.78 24.32 4.64
N PHE A 150 11.45 24.17 4.77
CA PHE A 150 10.57 23.64 3.72
C PHE A 150 9.52 24.69 3.32
N ASP A 151 9.42 24.96 2.02
CA ASP A 151 8.52 25.95 1.42
C ASP A 151 7.69 25.38 0.26
N GLN A 152 8.05 24.20 -0.26
CA GLN A 152 7.34 23.51 -1.33
C GLN A 152 6.62 22.24 -0.83
N TYR A 153 5.34 22.11 -1.18
CA TYR A 153 4.47 20.97 -0.80
C TYR A 153 3.70 20.41 -2.00
N ARG A 154 4.38 20.37 -3.15
CA ARG A 154 3.92 19.68 -4.37
C ARG A 154 5.06 18.78 -4.86
N PRO A 155 4.79 17.53 -5.28
CA PRO A 155 5.81 16.61 -5.77
C PRO A 155 6.77 17.27 -6.75
N ASP A 156 8.04 17.36 -6.34
CA ASP A 156 9.09 18.03 -7.11
C ASP A 156 10.33 17.12 -7.26
N PRO A 157 10.39 16.31 -8.33
CA PRO A 157 11.51 15.41 -8.57
C PRO A 157 12.81 16.14 -8.93
N SER A 158 12.80 17.47 -9.14
CA SER A 158 14.03 18.24 -9.41
C SER A 158 14.94 18.36 -8.18
N THR A 159 14.40 18.10 -7.00
CA THR A 159 15.15 18.02 -5.74
C THR A 159 15.98 16.74 -5.63
N LEU A 160 15.68 15.71 -6.44
CA LEU A 160 16.40 14.44 -6.42
C LEU A 160 17.70 14.53 -7.19
N SER A 161 18.79 14.14 -6.52
CA SER A 161 20.11 13.99 -7.14
C SER A 161 20.89 12.87 -6.49
N ALA A 162 21.92 12.39 -7.18
CA ALA A 162 22.88 11.44 -6.64
C ALA A 162 24.31 11.86 -7.03
N ASP A 163 25.27 11.59 -6.16
CA ASP A 163 26.68 11.87 -6.41
C ASP A 163 27.40 10.68 -7.07
N GLY A 164 28.66 10.86 -7.47
CA GLY A 164 29.43 9.81 -8.15
C GLY A 164 29.92 8.65 -7.25
N VAL A 165 29.59 8.65 -5.96
CA VAL A 165 30.06 7.63 -5.00
C VAL A 165 29.11 6.43 -5.04
N ALA A 166 29.63 5.26 -5.40
CA ALA A 166 28.86 4.02 -5.38
C ALA A 166 28.61 3.54 -3.94
N VAL A 167 27.36 3.22 -3.63
CA VAL A 167 26.91 2.71 -2.32
C VAL A 167 25.90 1.57 -2.49
N ASP A 168 25.72 0.81 -1.41
CA ASP A 168 24.62 -0.13 -1.20
C ASP A 168 24.04 0.18 0.18
N GLU A 169 22.90 0.86 0.22
CA GLU A 169 22.34 1.37 1.46
C GLU A 169 20.81 1.34 1.46
N CYS A 170 20.25 1.52 2.65
CA CYS A 170 18.83 1.62 2.87
C CYS A 170 18.56 2.91 3.66
N LEU A 171 17.71 3.77 3.11
CA LEU A 171 17.29 5.03 3.71
C LEU A 171 15.81 4.95 4.11
N ARG A 172 15.46 5.64 5.17
CA ARG A 172 14.10 5.70 5.74
C ARG A 172 13.65 7.13 5.97
N SER A 173 12.37 7.40 5.75
CA SER A 173 11.68 8.55 6.31
C SER A 173 10.32 8.18 6.91
N ASP A 174 10.02 8.65 8.11
CA ASP A 174 8.72 8.51 8.76
C ASP A 174 7.78 9.71 8.46
N LEU A 175 8.21 10.62 7.56
CA LEU A 175 7.56 11.90 7.28
C LEU A 175 6.68 11.89 6.02
N LEU A 176 6.54 10.75 5.33
CA LEU A 176 5.67 10.66 4.16
C LEU A 176 4.21 10.91 4.58
N LYS A 177 3.61 11.91 3.96
CA LYS A 177 2.19 12.22 4.08
C LYS A 177 1.64 12.58 2.71
N THR A 178 0.49 12.02 2.35
CA THR A 178 -0.31 12.41 1.17
C THR A 178 -1.73 12.78 1.62
N ASN A 179 -2.62 13.03 0.68
CA ASN A 179 -4.06 13.14 0.88
C ASN A 179 -4.76 12.09 0.01
N CYS A 180 -5.87 11.56 0.51
CA CYS A 180 -6.68 10.64 -0.26
C CYS A 180 -7.38 11.40 -1.39
N PRO A 181 -7.31 10.95 -2.65
CA PRO A 181 -7.82 11.69 -3.80
C PRO A 181 -9.34 11.90 -3.78
N VAL A 182 -10.07 11.08 -3.03
CA VAL A 182 -11.54 11.16 -2.95
C VAL A 182 -12.03 11.91 -1.71
N THR A 183 -11.42 11.65 -0.55
CA THR A 183 -11.89 12.21 0.74
C THR A 183 -11.11 13.43 1.20
N LEU A 184 -9.93 13.68 0.60
CA LEU A 184 -8.94 14.69 1.01
C LEU A 184 -8.43 14.55 2.45
N GLN A 185 -8.78 13.47 3.14
CA GLN A 185 -8.23 13.16 4.45
C GLN A 185 -6.73 12.86 4.35
N PRO A 186 -5.94 13.11 5.41
CA PRO A 186 -4.49 12.92 5.40
C PRO A 186 -4.08 11.45 5.52
N ASP A 187 -3.20 10.99 4.63
CA ASP A 187 -2.59 9.66 4.66
C ASP A 187 -1.18 9.77 5.22
N TRP A 188 -0.79 8.85 6.09
CA TRP A 188 0.50 8.85 6.77
C TRP A 188 1.23 7.55 6.49
N ALA A 189 2.52 7.63 6.20
CA ALA A 189 3.35 6.46 5.93
C ALA A 189 4.77 6.64 6.45
N SER A 190 5.42 5.52 6.65
CA SER A 190 6.89 5.44 6.66
C SER A 190 7.35 4.90 5.33
N LEU A 191 8.33 5.55 4.71
CA LEU A 191 8.93 5.19 3.43
C LEU A 191 10.31 4.57 3.66
N MET A 192 10.60 3.48 2.95
CA MET A 192 11.90 2.84 2.86
C MET A 192 12.36 2.88 1.40
N VAL A 193 13.61 3.29 1.19
CA VAL A 193 14.30 3.30 -0.11
C VAL A 193 15.60 2.51 0.05
N ARG A 194 15.63 1.28 -0.46
CA ARG A 194 16.83 0.44 -0.51
C ARG A 194 17.38 0.47 -1.92
N TYR A 195 18.67 0.74 -2.09
CA TYR A 195 19.23 0.85 -3.43
C TYR A 195 20.72 0.53 -3.48
N ARG A 196 21.19 0.20 -4.69
CA ARG A 196 22.60 0.14 -5.05
C ARG A 196 22.84 1.04 -6.25
N GLY A 197 23.83 1.93 -6.15
CA GLY A 197 24.15 2.88 -7.21
C GLY A 197 24.87 4.12 -6.68
N ALA A 198 24.82 5.19 -7.46
CA ALA A 198 25.25 6.54 -7.07
C ALA A 198 24.56 6.99 -5.77
N ARG A 199 25.31 7.55 -4.81
CA ARG A 199 24.77 7.90 -3.50
C ARG A 199 23.77 9.04 -3.61
N ILE A 200 22.53 8.78 -3.19
CA ILE A 200 21.43 9.74 -3.23
C ILE A 200 21.66 10.81 -2.16
N ASP A 201 21.44 12.07 -2.56
CA ASP A 201 21.49 13.22 -1.66
C ASP A 201 20.34 13.16 -0.64
N ARG A 202 20.67 13.15 0.66
CA ARG A 202 19.68 12.99 1.75
C ARG A 202 18.79 14.22 1.89
N GLU A 203 19.32 15.42 1.66
CA GLU A 203 18.53 16.64 1.72
C GLU A 203 17.49 16.66 0.59
N GLY A 204 17.95 16.45 -0.65
CA GLY A 204 17.12 16.35 -1.83
C GLY A 204 16.03 15.30 -1.71
N LEU A 205 16.38 14.09 -1.24
CA LEU A 205 15.41 13.02 -0.99
C LEU A 205 14.37 13.41 0.08
N LEU A 206 14.80 13.99 1.20
CA LEU A 206 13.86 14.41 2.25
C LEU A 206 12.92 15.52 1.76
N ARG A 207 13.42 16.50 1.00
CA ARG A 207 12.60 17.54 0.36
C ARG A 207 11.58 16.94 -0.60
N TYR A 208 12.00 15.99 -1.43
CA TYR A 208 11.11 15.25 -2.32
C TYR A 208 10.00 14.55 -1.54
N ILE A 209 10.33 13.82 -0.48
CA ILE A 209 9.33 13.11 0.36
C ILE A 209 8.35 14.09 1.00
N VAL A 210 8.83 15.19 1.60
CA VAL A 210 7.99 16.21 2.24
C VAL A 210 7.12 16.94 1.21
N SER A 211 7.55 17.03 -0.04
CA SER A 211 6.78 17.67 -1.11
C SER A 211 5.44 16.97 -1.41
N PHE A 212 5.26 15.72 -1.01
CA PHE A 212 3.98 15.00 -1.11
C PHE A 212 2.91 15.45 -0.11
N ARG A 213 3.26 16.27 0.89
CA ARG A 213 2.42 16.58 2.07
C ARG A 213 0.97 16.96 1.75
N ASN A 214 0.75 17.70 0.66
CA ASN A 214 -0.58 18.14 0.24
C ASN A 214 -1.03 17.51 -1.09
N HIS A 215 -0.28 16.55 -1.61
CA HIS A 215 -0.57 15.86 -2.86
C HIS A 215 -1.67 14.81 -2.66
N ALA A 216 -2.63 14.80 -3.58
CA ALA A 216 -3.70 13.82 -3.62
C ALA A 216 -3.25 12.61 -4.45
N ASP A 217 -3.13 11.43 -3.82
CA ASP A 217 -2.70 10.22 -4.52
C ASP A 217 -3.16 8.94 -3.83
N PHE A 218 -3.33 7.86 -4.61
CA PHE A 218 -3.48 6.52 -4.05
C PHE A 218 -2.12 6.02 -3.52
N HIS A 219 -2.14 5.14 -2.53
CA HIS A 219 -0.92 4.71 -1.84
C HIS A 219 0.01 3.98 -2.82
N GLU A 220 -0.57 3.09 -3.62
CA GLU A 220 0.07 2.30 -4.67
C GLU A 220 0.73 3.20 -5.71
N HIS A 221 -0.02 4.18 -6.22
CA HIS A 221 0.46 5.10 -7.25
C HIS A 221 1.53 6.07 -6.71
N CYS A 222 1.42 6.51 -5.45
CA CYS A 222 2.44 7.32 -4.80
C CYS A 222 3.79 6.57 -4.73
N VAL A 223 3.78 5.29 -4.35
CA VAL A 223 5.01 4.47 -4.32
C VAL A 223 5.56 4.23 -5.73
N GLU A 224 4.70 3.99 -6.73
CA GLU A 224 5.13 3.88 -8.12
C GLU A 224 5.75 5.18 -8.64
N ARG A 225 5.18 6.34 -8.29
CA ARG A 225 5.74 7.65 -8.62
C ARG A 225 7.13 7.81 -8.02
N ILE A 226 7.28 7.59 -6.71
CA ILE A 226 8.56 7.68 -6.00
C ILE A 226 9.60 6.77 -6.66
N TYR A 227 9.24 5.52 -6.97
CA TYR A 227 10.11 4.60 -7.68
C TYR A 227 10.56 5.14 -9.04
N THR A 228 9.61 5.58 -9.87
CA THR A 228 9.93 6.09 -11.23
C THR A 228 10.76 7.37 -11.21
N ASP A 229 10.50 8.28 -10.27
CA ASP A 229 11.25 9.51 -10.12
C ASP A 229 12.68 9.23 -9.66
N LEU A 230 12.89 8.31 -8.70
CA LEU A 230 14.22 7.87 -8.27
C LEU A 230 15.00 7.17 -9.39
N MET A 231 14.35 6.26 -10.13
CA MET A 231 14.97 5.61 -11.30
C MET A 231 15.41 6.63 -12.35
N ARG A 232 14.60 7.67 -12.60
CA ARG A 232 14.89 8.70 -13.60
C ARG A 232 15.98 9.67 -13.14
N CYS A 233 15.89 10.18 -11.91
CA CYS A 233 16.74 11.27 -11.42
C CYS A 233 18.06 10.77 -10.81
N CYS A 234 18.04 9.63 -10.12
CA CYS A 234 19.20 9.10 -9.40
C CYS A 234 19.85 7.90 -10.12
N GLN A 235 19.14 7.28 -11.07
CA GLN A 235 19.62 6.16 -11.89
C GLN A 235 20.32 5.03 -11.11
N PRO A 236 19.78 4.56 -9.97
CA PRO A 236 20.34 3.41 -9.27
C PRO A 236 20.28 2.16 -10.15
N GLU A 237 21.25 1.25 -9.96
CA GLU A 237 21.24 -0.07 -10.61
C GLU A 237 20.14 -0.94 -10.01
N LEU A 238 20.08 -0.98 -8.68
CA LEU A 238 19.11 -1.75 -7.91
C LEU A 238 18.28 -0.78 -7.07
N LEU A 239 16.95 -0.91 -7.07
CA LEU A 239 16.06 -0.08 -6.29
C LEU A 239 14.89 -0.89 -5.76
N THR A 240 14.58 -0.69 -4.47
CA THR A 240 13.35 -1.10 -3.81
C THR A 240 12.76 0.13 -3.10
N VAL A 241 11.48 0.39 -3.34
CA VAL A 241 10.70 1.41 -2.64
C VAL A 241 9.52 0.73 -1.96
N CYS A 242 9.38 0.94 -0.66
CA CYS A 242 8.26 0.44 0.13
C CYS A 242 7.69 1.56 0.99
N ALA A 243 6.37 1.70 1.04
CA ALA A 243 5.72 2.59 2.00
C ALA A 243 4.74 1.79 2.87
N CYS A 244 4.86 1.92 4.18
CA CYS A 244 3.94 1.32 5.14
C CYS A 244 2.96 2.38 5.65
N TYR A 245 1.75 2.42 5.07
CA TYR A 245 0.74 3.41 5.44
C TYR A 245 0.01 3.02 6.73
N THR A 246 -0.48 4.03 7.46
CA THR A 246 -1.36 3.83 8.61
C THR A 246 -2.75 3.41 8.16
N ARG A 247 -3.45 2.61 8.98
CA ARG A 247 -4.78 2.12 8.63
C ARG A 247 -5.83 3.22 8.48
N ARG A 248 -6.81 2.98 7.61
CA ARG A 248 -8.10 3.68 7.54
C ARG A 248 -9.24 2.69 7.56
N GLY A 249 -10.15 2.86 8.52
CA GLY A 249 -11.32 2.00 8.64
C GLY A 249 -10.96 0.50 8.75
N GLY A 250 -9.94 0.18 9.54
CA GLY A 250 -9.53 -1.20 9.80
C GLY A 250 -8.54 -1.80 8.81
N LEU A 251 -8.18 -1.08 7.73
CA LEU A 251 -7.32 -1.58 6.66
C LEU A 251 -6.10 -0.69 6.46
N ASP A 252 -4.91 -1.27 6.34
CA ASP A 252 -3.71 -0.58 5.83
C ASP A 252 -3.20 -1.20 4.53
N ILE A 253 -2.40 -0.43 3.79
CA ILE A 253 -1.77 -0.81 2.52
C ILE A 253 -0.27 -0.54 2.61
N ASN A 254 0.52 -1.48 2.13
CA ASN A 254 1.96 -1.44 2.14
C ASN A 254 2.48 -1.73 0.72
N PRO A 255 2.42 -0.74 -0.20
CA PRO A 255 2.91 -0.94 -1.55
C PRO A 255 4.43 -1.08 -1.54
N TRP A 256 4.90 -2.10 -2.26
CA TRP A 256 6.30 -2.46 -2.37
C TRP A 256 6.65 -2.67 -3.85
N ARG A 257 7.73 -2.03 -4.33
CA ARG A 257 8.18 -2.05 -5.73
C ARG A 257 9.69 -2.26 -5.77
N SER A 258 10.19 -3.17 -6.61
CA SER A 258 11.63 -3.44 -6.73
C SER A 258 12.03 -3.94 -8.12
N ASN A 259 13.30 -3.80 -8.51
CA ASN A 259 13.87 -4.48 -9.69
C ASN A 259 14.82 -5.65 -9.36
N PHE A 260 15.07 -5.99 -8.09
CA PHE A 260 16.16 -6.91 -7.74
C PHE A 260 15.85 -7.93 -6.65
N GLU A 261 14.79 -7.74 -5.88
CA GLU A 261 14.43 -8.64 -4.78
C GLU A 261 12.92 -8.92 -4.77
N ALA A 262 12.49 -9.72 -3.80
CA ALA A 262 11.09 -10.01 -3.54
C ALA A 262 10.72 -9.51 -2.13
N PRO A 263 9.45 -9.15 -1.88
CA PRO A 263 9.00 -8.81 -0.54
C PRO A 263 9.17 -10.02 0.38
N GLY A 264 9.56 -9.81 1.64
CA GLY A 264 9.63 -10.90 2.61
C GLY A 264 8.25 -11.38 3.06
N ASP A 265 8.15 -12.62 3.53
CA ASP A 265 6.89 -13.25 3.98
C ASP A 265 6.52 -12.93 5.43
N ARG A 266 7.34 -12.13 6.13
CA ARG A 266 7.10 -11.79 7.54
C ARG A 266 5.94 -10.79 7.65
N PHE A 267 5.02 -11.05 8.57
CA PHE A 267 4.06 -10.04 9.01
C PHE A 267 4.81 -8.92 9.76
N ILE A 268 4.82 -7.72 9.19
CA ILE A 268 5.51 -6.55 9.76
C ILE A 268 4.48 -5.46 9.96
N LYS A 269 4.44 -4.92 11.18
CA LYS A 269 3.69 -3.72 11.55
C LYS A 269 4.65 -2.70 12.15
N LEU A 270 4.65 -1.47 11.62
CA LEU A 270 5.36 -0.34 12.21
C LEU A 270 4.55 0.34 13.31
N ALA A 271 5.20 1.21 14.09
CA ALA A 271 4.63 1.76 15.33
C ALA A 271 3.28 2.49 15.14
N ARG A 272 3.07 3.15 14.00
CA ARG A 272 1.89 3.98 13.72
C ARG A 272 0.77 3.23 12.98
N GLN A 273 1.00 1.99 12.54
CA GLN A 273 0.06 1.25 11.68
C GLN A 273 -1.10 0.62 12.45
#